data_AF-A0AAW6H0E3-F1
#
_entry.id   AF-A0AAW6H0E3-F1
#
_cell.length_a   1.000
_cell.length_b   1.000
_cell.length_c   1.000
_cell.angle_alpha   90.00
_cell.angle_beta   90.00
_cell.angle_gamma   90.00
#
_symmetry.space_group_name_H-M   'P 1'
#
loop_
_entity.id
_entity.type
_entity.pdbx_description
1 polymer ?
#
loop_
_entity_poly.entity_id
_entity_poly.type
_entity_poly.pdbx_seq_one_letter_code
_entity_poly.pdbx_strand_id
1 'polypeptide(L)'
;CTLDIYGKVIAVDKGTEFDCPFRFQGQYADEETGLYYNRFRYYDSLMSCYLSQDPIRLAGSNLIFYEYVHNTNVWIDILGLRPLGHGIGDVGEKAVIKTLKNQGYDIINVKYGSNNGIDILAQNPTTGKYDVFEVKSSMKGNFTFSEDQLDSDSFVSTRLENAKYHKKLTQEKYDEIIANLGDKKVAYVNVKRAGNKKLYADSINFKDWDTEANKIKGGHH
;
A
#
# COMPACT_ATOMS: atom_id res chain seq x y z
N CYS A 1 25.53 24.29 2.57
CA CYS A 1 24.83 24.79 3.76
C CYS A 1 24.82 23.68 4.81
N THR A 2 24.94 24.01 6.09
CA THR A 2 24.84 23.08 7.22
C THR A 2 23.43 23.15 7.79
N LEU A 3 22.81 21.99 7.96
CA LEU A 3 21.46 21.86 8.50
C LEU A 3 21.50 21.36 9.95
N ASP A 4 20.58 21.84 10.78
CA ASP A 4 20.33 21.23 12.09
C ASP A 4 19.53 19.92 11.96
N ILE A 5 19.21 19.29 13.09
CA ILE A 5 18.49 18.01 13.14
C ILE A 5 17.06 18.07 12.59
N TYR A 6 16.51 19.27 12.36
CA TYR A 6 15.19 19.52 11.80
C TYR A 6 15.23 20.10 10.39
N GLY A 7 16.43 20.17 9.79
CA GLY A 7 16.61 20.59 8.40
C GLY A 7 16.71 22.11 8.25
N LYS A 8 16.72 22.88 9.34
CA LYS A 8 16.90 24.33 9.29
C LYS A 8 18.34 24.65 8.96
N VAL A 9 18.56 25.62 8.08
CA VAL A 9 19.90 26.11 7.75
C VAL A 9 20.47 26.86 8.95
N ILE A 10 21.59 26.36 9.49
CA ILE A 10 22.29 26.97 10.62
C ILE A 10 23.64 27.59 10.22
N ALA A 11 24.17 27.24 9.04
CA ALA A 11 25.33 27.90 8.46
C ALA A 11 25.35 27.80 6.93
N VAL A 12 25.86 28.83 6.26
CA VAL A 12 26.05 28.86 4.80
C VAL A 12 27.47 29.34 4.50
N ASP A 13 28.26 28.53 3.80
CA ASP A 13 29.68 28.85 3.53
C ASP A 13 29.86 30.02 2.56
N LYS A 14 28.93 30.21 1.61
CA LYS A 14 28.88 31.34 0.65
C LYS A 14 27.43 31.58 0.19
N GLY A 15 27.06 32.85 0.00
CA GLY A 15 25.72 33.24 -0.46
C GLY A 15 24.69 33.31 0.68
N THR A 16 23.41 33.21 0.31
CA THR A 16 22.26 33.24 1.21
C THR A 16 21.69 31.83 1.42
N GLU A 17 20.79 31.66 2.40
CA GLU A 17 20.15 30.35 2.67
C GLU A 17 19.25 29.84 1.52
N PHE A 18 18.92 30.71 0.57
CA PHE A 18 18.11 30.42 -0.61
C PHE A 18 18.94 29.88 -1.78
N ASP A 19 20.26 30.12 -1.79
CA ASP A 19 21.19 29.56 -2.80
C ASP A 19 21.41 28.05 -2.63
N CYS A 20 20.90 27.45 -1.55
CA CYS A 20 20.98 26.02 -1.23
C CYS A 20 19.57 25.43 -1.15
N PRO A 21 18.74 25.36 -2.22
CA PRO A 21 17.30 25.10 -2.11
C PRO A 21 16.93 23.68 -1.64
N PHE A 22 17.87 22.75 -1.68
CA PHE A 22 17.67 21.38 -1.21
C PHE A 22 17.98 21.28 0.29
N ARG A 23 17.04 20.73 1.07
CA ARG A 23 17.18 20.51 2.52
C ARG A 23 17.46 19.02 2.79
N PHE A 24 16.68 18.35 3.64
CA PHE A 24 16.73 16.89 3.76
C PHE A 24 16.23 16.21 2.48
N GLN A 25 16.50 14.90 2.34
CA GLN A 25 16.18 14.18 1.10
C GLN A 25 14.68 14.31 0.74
N GLY A 26 14.40 14.87 -0.44
CA GLY A 26 13.03 15.12 -0.92
C GLY A 26 12.43 16.49 -0.56
N GLN A 27 13.15 17.32 0.20
CA GLN A 27 12.70 18.65 0.61
C GLN A 27 13.27 19.76 -0.28
N TYR A 28 12.39 20.66 -0.71
CA TYR A 28 12.73 21.88 -1.43
C TYR A 28 12.28 23.10 -0.62
N ALA A 29 13.19 24.04 -0.34
CA ALA A 29 12.83 25.27 0.34
C ALA A 29 12.16 26.26 -0.62
N ASP A 30 10.97 26.70 -0.25
CA ASP A 30 10.22 27.72 -0.96
C ASP A 30 10.57 29.10 -0.38
N GLU A 31 11.24 29.93 -1.19
CA GLU A 31 11.74 31.26 -0.81
C GLU A 31 10.60 32.24 -0.53
N GLU A 32 9.45 32.11 -1.20
CA GLU A 32 8.32 33.03 -1.04
C GLU A 32 7.61 32.84 0.31
N THR A 33 7.64 31.61 0.87
CA THR A 33 6.91 31.27 2.09
C THR A 33 7.81 30.93 3.28
N GLY A 34 9.10 30.66 3.05
CA GLY A 34 10.06 30.22 4.08
C GLY A 34 9.87 28.77 4.54
N LEU A 35 8.99 28.01 3.86
CA LEU A 35 8.59 26.65 4.23
C LEU A 35 9.29 25.60 3.35
N TYR A 36 9.37 24.36 3.84
CA TYR A 36 10.00 23.25 3.11
C TYR A 36 8.94 22.36 2.46
N TYR A 37 8.91 22.35 1.14
CA TYR A 37 8.00 21.56 0.35
C TYR A 37 8.47 20.11 0.22
N ASN A 38 7.61 19.18 0.64
CA ASN A 38 7.75 17.73 0.48
C ASN A 38 6.55 17.22 -0.33
N ARG A 39 6.60 17.28 -1.67
CA ARG A 39 5.67 16.75 -2.69
C ARG A 39 4.15 16.95 -2.50
N PHE A 40 3.59 16.68 -1.32
CA PHE A 40 2.19 16.83 -0.95
C PHE A 40 1.98 17.61 0.37
N ARG A 41 3.04 18.04 1.09
CA ARG A 41 2.93 18.81 2.34
C ARG A 41 4.01 19.89 2.45
N TYR A 42 3.69 20.96 3.18
CA TYR A 42 4.63 22.00 3.60
C TYR A 42 5.06 21.75 5.05
N TYR A 43 6.37 21.74 5.28
CA TYR A 43 7.02 21.54 6.57
C TYR A 43 7.56 22.88 7.08
N ASP A 44 7.26 23.22 8.32
CA ASP A 44 7.81 24.38 9.01
C ASP A 44 8.98 23.94 9.89
N SER A 45 10.18 24.41 9.56
CA SER A 45 11.41 24.10 10.29
C SER A 45 11.53 24.82 11.63
N LEU A 46 10.83 25.94 11.85
CA LEU A 46 10.79 26.64 13.14
C LEU A 46 9.92 25.87 14.14
N MET A 47 8.78 25.36 13.69
CA MET A 47 7.86 24.58 14.53
C MET A 47 8.15 23.07 14.50
N SER A 48 9.11 22.66 13.65
CA SER A 48 9.52 21.27 13.42
C SER A 48 8.36 20.34 13.02
N CYS A 49 7.36 20.86 12.32
CA CYS A 49 6.11 20.15 12.06
C CYS A 49 5.52 20.45 10.67
N TYR A 50 4.66 19.57 10.16
CA TYR A 50 3.90 19.84 8.94
C TYR A 50 2.77 20.83 9.20
N LEU A 51 2.48 21.72 8.25
CA LEU A 51 1.39 22.70 8.37
C LEU A 51 0.03 22.16 7.93
N SER A 52 -0.01 21.03 7.24
CA SER A 52 -1.23 20.31 6.90
C SER A 52 -1.37 19.01 7.70
N GLN A 53 -2.60 18.73 8.13
CA GLN A 53 -2.93 17.51 8.88
C GLN A 53 -2.56 16.27 8.07
N ASP A 54 -1.95 15.27 8.71
CA ASP A 54 -1.61 14.00 8.04
C ASP A 54 -2.85 13.36 7.38
N PRO A 55 -2.82 13.08 6.06
CA PRO A 55 -3.95 12.47 5.34
C PRO A 55 -4.41 11.12 5.91
N ILE A 56 -3.59 10.46 6.74
CA ILE A 56 -3.81 9.12 7.29
C ILE A 56 -4.51 9.19 8.68
N ARG A 57 -4.61 10.37 9.30
CA ARG A 57 -5.23 10.59 10.62
C ARG A 57 -4.82 9.51 11.65
N LEU A 58 -5.77 8.92 12.38
CA LEU A 58 -5.53 7.96 13.47
C LEU A 58 -4.97 6.59 13.03
N ALA A 59 -4.88 6.29 11.73
CA ALA A 59 -4.39 5.01 11.24
C ALA A 59 -2.84 4.90 11.22
N GLY A 60 -2.12 5.97 11.57
CA GLY A 60 -0.66 6.00 11.63
C GLY A 60 -0.03 5.49 12.94
N SER A 61 -0.82 5.09 13.94
CA SER A 61 -0.34 4.72 15.29
C SER A 61 0.64 5.73 15.94
N ASN A 62 0.64 6.98 15.50
CA ASN A 62 1.30 8.11 16.14
C ASN A 62 0.22 9.11 16.58
N LEU A 63 0.26 9.54 17.83
CA LEU A 63 -0.71 10.48 18.42
C LEU A 63 -0.50 11.94 17.97
N ILE A 64 0.49 12.21 17.11
CA ILE A 64 0.93 13.56 16.79
C ILE A 64 0.78 13.78 15.28
N PHE A 65 -0.30 14.45 14.89
CA PHE A 65 -0.75 14.66 13.49
C PHE A 65 0.19 15.48 12.61
N TYR A 66 1.32 15.94 13.15
CA TYR A 66 2.18 16.95 12.55
C TYR A 66 3.68 16.62 12.63
N GLU A 67 4.08 15.46 13.15
CA GLU A 67 5.49 15.14 13.42
C GLU A 67 6.24 14.58 12.19
N TYR A 68 7.54 14.88 12.09
CA TYR A 68 8.45 14.30 11.11
C TYR A 68 9.36 13.25 11.78
N VAL A 69 9.47 12.07 11.16
CA VAL A 69 10.13 10.81 11.60
C VAL A 69 11.07 10.89 12.81
N HIS A 70 10.84 10.02 13.80
CA HIS A 70 11.60 9.91 15.07
C HIS A 70 13.12 9.66 14.98
N ASN A 71 13.70 9.40 13.80
CA ASN A 71 15.16 9.27 13.65
C ASN A 71 15.63 9.43 12.19
N THR A 72 16.27 10.54 11.88
CA THR A 72 16.67 10.98 10.52
C THR A 72 17.92 10.31 9.95
N ASN A 73 18.62 9.44 10.71
CA ASN A 73 19.93 8.89 10.28
C ASN A 73 19.93 7.44 9.76
N VAL A 74 18.79 6.73 9.74
CA VAL A 74 18.78 5.29 9.36
C VAL A 74 17.73 4.94 8.30
N TRP A 75 16.74 5.80 8.03
CA TRP A 75 15.60 5.44 7.18
C TRP A 75 15.33 6.52 6.13
N ILE A 76 15.85 6.32 4.93
CA ILE A 76 15.40 7.05 3.75
C ILE A 76 14.02 6.51 3.36
N ASP A 77 12.99 7.29 3.65
CA ASP A 77 11.60 7.02 3.28
C ASP A 77 11.21 7.81 2.02
N ILE A 78 11.51 7.25 0.85
CA ILE A 78 11.26 7.88 -0.46
C ILE A 78 9.76 7.96 -0.80
N LEU A 79 8.87 7.25 -0.07
CA LEU A 79 7.46 7.11 -0.46
C LEU A 79 6.43 7.30 0.68
N GLY A 80 6.84 7.41 1.94
CA GLY A 80 5.95 7.76 3.06
C GLY A 80 5.03 6.63 3.55
N LEU A 81 5.40 5.35 3.40
CA LEU A 81 4.45 4.22 3.52
C LEU A 81 4.98 2.96 4.23
N ARG A 82 5.74 3.04 5.33
CA ARG A 82 6.36 1.81 5.89
C ARG A 82 6.08 1.51 7.37
N PRO A 83 5.24 0.48 7.63
CA PRO A 83 5.37 -0.41 8.77
C PRO A 83 5.90 -1.80 8.37
N LEU A 84 6.49 -2.51 9.34
CA LEU A 84 7.20 -3.79 9.25
C LEU A 84 6.40 -5.00 8.69
N GLY A 85 5.11 -4.84 8.36
CA GLY A 85 4.22 -5.89 7.83
C GLY A 85 4.24 -6.06 6.30
N HIS A 86 4.68 -5.04 5.54
CA HIS A 86 4.66 -5.09 4.07
C HIS A 86 5.55 -6.17 3.47
N GLY A 87 6.68 -6.52 4.10
CA GLY A 87 7.58 -7.53 3.56
C GLY A 87 6.95 -8.93 3.47
N ILE A 88 5.98 -9.25 4.34
CA ILE A 88 5.29 -10.56 4.32
C ILE A 88 4.18 -10.54 3.27
N GLY A 89 3.36 -9.48 3.24
CA GLY A 89 2.31 -9.29 2.23
C GLY A 89 2.86 -9.25 0.80
N ASP A 90 3.91 -8.46 0.57
CA ASP A 90 4.57 -8.34 -0.74
C ASP A 90 5.13 -9.68 -1.23
N VAL A 91 5.66 -10.50 -0.32
CA VAL A 91 6.17 -11.84 -0.66
C VAL A 91 5.03 -12.76 -1.06
N GLY A 92 3.90 -12.69 -0.36
CA GLY A 92 2.72 -13.47 -0.72
C GLY A 92 2.09 -13.05 -2.03
N GLU A 93 1.83 -11.77 -2.24
CA GLU A 93 1.24 -11.25 -3.50
C GLU A 93 2.13 -11.65 -4.69
N LYS A 94 3.46 -11.45 -4.59
CA LYS A 94 4.40 -11.87 -5.64
C LYS A 94 4.37 -13.37 -5.90
N ALA A 95 4.25 -14.19 -4.87
CA ALA A 95 4.21 -15.64 -5.01
C ALA A 95 2.91 -16.11 -5.67
N VAL A 96 1.77 -15.50 -5.32
CA VAL A 96 0.47 -15.77 -5.94
C VAL A 96 0.48 -15.34 -7.41
N ILE A 97 0.92 -14.13 -7.71
CA ILE A 97 1.07 -13.63 -9.09
C ILE A 97 1.95 -14.58 -9.92
N LYS A 98 3.10 -15.02 -9.39
CA LYS A 98 3.97 -15.97 -10.08
C LYS A 98 3.27 -17.30 -10.35
N THR A 99 2.50 -17.80 -9.38
CA THR A 99 1.76 -19.05 -9.50
C THR A 99 0.68 -18.96 -10.57
N LEU A 100 -0.11 -17.88 -10.57
CA LEU A 100 -1.16 -17.63 -11.55
C LEU A 100 -0.59 -17.48 -12.96
N LYS A 101 0.51 -16.72 -13.12
CA LYS A 101 1.21 -16.61 -14.42
C LYS A 101 1.71 -17.95 -14.95
N ASN A 102 2.25 -18.80 -14.07
CA ASN A 102 2.66 -20.15 -14.46
C ASN A 102 1.48 -21.05 -14.88
N GLN A 103 0.28 -20.75 -14.40
CA GLN A 103 -0.97 -21.40 -14.80
C GLN A 103 -1.60 -20.78 -16.06
N GLY A 104 -0.99 -19.73 -16.62
CA GLY A 104 -1.45 -19.07 -17.84
C GLY A 104 -2.43 -17.90 -17.61
N TYR A 105 -2.70 -17.51 -16.37
CA TYR A 105 -3.53 -16.34 -16.09
C TYR A 105 -2.87 -15.05 -16.59
N ASP A 106 -3.68 -14.15 -17.17
CA ASP A 106 -3.25 -12.78 -17.47
C ASP A 106 -3.59 -11.85 -16.30
N ILE A 107 -2.61 -11.12 -15.78
CA ILE A 107 -2.76 -10.34 -14.55
C ILE A 107 -3.14 -8.91 -14.88
N ILE A 108 -4.23 -8.44 -14.28
CA ILE A 108 -4.80 -7.11 -14.50
C ILE A 108 -4.54 -6.26 -13.27
N ASN A 109 -3.72 -5.24 -13.44
CA ASN A 109 -3.43 -4.31 -12.35
C ASN A 109 -4.61 -3.36 -12.14
N VAL A 110 -5.47 -3.67 -11.18
CA VAL A 110 -6.53 -2.79 -10.70
C VAL A 110 -6.15 -2.25 -9.34
N LYS A 111 -5.35 -1.18 -9.30
CA LYS A 111 -4.95 -0.51 -8.06
C LYS A 111 -5.44 0.93 -8.05
N TYR A 112 -5.94 1.39 -6.91
CA TYR A 112 -6.22 2.81 -6.65
C TYR A 112 -5.49 3.26 -5.38
N GLY A 113 -4.79 4.39 -5.47
CA GLY A 113 -4.16 5.07 -4.33
C GLY A 113 -3.31 4.18 -3.41
N SER A 114 -3.08 4.65 -2.18
CA SER A 114 -2.37 3.91 -1.14
C SER A 114 -3.20 2.72 -0.62
N ASN A 115 -3.11 1.59 -1.32
CA ASN A 115 -3.37 0.23 -0.83
C ASN A 115 -4.76 -0.11 -0.25
N ASN A 116 -5.82 -0.01 -1.05
CA ASN A 116 -7.12 -0.65 -0.72
C ASN A 116 -7.81 -1.29 -1.95
N GLY A 117 -7.05 -1.57 -3.01
CA GLY A 117 -7.56 -2.20 -4.23
C GLY A 117 -7.84 -3.68 -4.06
N ILE A 118 -8.39 -4.29 -5.11
CA ILE A 118 -8.35 -5.75 -5.26
C ILE A 118 -6.88 -6.17 -5.30
N ASP A 119 -6.49 -7.15 -4.49
CA ASP A 119 -5.09 -7.60 -4.44
C ASP A 119 -4.65 -8.12 -5.82
N ILE A 120 -5.40 -9.04 -6.41
CA ILE A 120 -5.13 -9.57 -7.75
C ILE A 120 -6.44 -9.78 -8.51
N LEU A 121 -6.55 -9.16 -9.67
CA LEU A 121 -7.55 -9.49 -10.69
C LEU A 121 -6.83 -10.17 -11.85
N ALA A 122 -7.35 -11.30 -12.34
CA ALA A 122 -6.71 -12.01 -13.43
C ALA A 122 -7.70 -12.68 -14.38
N GLN A 123 -7.42 -12.64 -15.68
CA GLN A 123 -8.21 -13.37 -16.66
C GLN A 123 -7.82 -14.84 -16.63
N ASN A 124 -8.81 -15.70 -16.44
CA ASN A 124 -8.66 -17.14 -16.42
C ASN A 124 -8.46 -17.65 -17.85
N PRO A 125 -7.36 -18.39 -18.12
CA PRO A 125 -7.03 -18.82 -19.49
C PRO A 125 -7.97 -19.89 -20.04
N THR A 126 -8.71 -20.59 -19.16
CA THR A 126 -9.62 -21.66 -19.55
C THR A 126 -11.03 -21.14 -19.79
N THR A 127 -11.51 -20.24 -18.94
CA THR A 127 -12.90 -19.75 -18.98
C THR A 127 -13.05 -18.39 -19.67
N GLY A 128 -11.96 -17.63 -19.81
CA GLY A 128 -11.96 -16.24 -20.28
C GLY A 128 -12.52 -15.23 -19.28
N LYS A 129 -13.02 -15.69 -18.12
CA LYS A 129 -13.58 -14.85 -17.06
C LYS A 129 -12.51 -14.18 -16.20
N TYR A 130 -12.90 -13.17 -15.45
CA TYR A 130 -12.04 -12.43 -14.53
C TYR A 130 -12.16 -12.99 -13.10
N ASP A 131 -11.20 -13.81 -12.71
CA ASP A 131 -11.11 -14.33 -11.35
C ASP A 131 -10.46 -13.28 -10.42
N VAL A 132 -10.94 -13.21 -9.19
CA VAL A 132 -10.45 -12.28 -8.16
C VAL A 132 -9.76 -13.06 -7.06
N PHE A 133 -8.60 -12.58 -6.60
CA PHE A 133 -7.86 -13.19 -5.51
C PHE A 133 -7.54 -12.17 -4.42
N GLU A 134 -8.01 -12.43 -3.22
CA GLU A 134 -7.54 -11.80 -1.98
C GLU A 134 -6.33 -12.55 -1.44
N VAL A 135 -5.29 -11.86 -1.01
CA VAL A 135 -4.04 -12.48 -0.56
C VAL A 135 -3.86 -12.30 0.94
N LYS A 136 -3.91 -13.42 1.68
CA LYS A 136 -3.65 -13.45 3.12
C LYS A 136 -2.30 -14.07 3.39
N SER A 137 -1.34 -13.27 3.84
CA SER A 137 0.05 -13.72 4.08
C SER A 137 0.38 -13.72 5.56
N SER A 138 0.98 -14.82 6.06
CA SER A 138 1.31 -14.94 7.48
C SER A 138 2.56 -15.79 7.69
N MET A 139 3.37 -15.44 8.68
CA MET A 139 4.45 -16.31 9.17
C MET A 139 4.00 -17.25 10.29
N LYS A 140 2.84 -16.98 10.91
CA LYS A 140 2.30 -17.74 12.04
C LYS A 140 1.08 -18.59 11.68
N GLY A 141 0.59 -18.47 10.45
CA GLY A 141 -0.65 -19.13 10.00
C GLY A 141 -1.94 -18.47 10.50
N ASN A 142 -1.85 -17.33 11.18
CA ASN A 142 -3.01 -16.53 11.55
C ASN A 142 -3.36 -15.59 10.40
N PHE A 143 -4.60 -15.67 9.92
CA PHE A 143 -5.15 -14.85 8.85
C PHE A 143 -6.46 -14.24 9.33
N THR A 144 -6.68 -12.96 9.05
CA THR A 144 -7.88 -12.23 9.46
C THR A 144 -8.49 -11.50 8.27
N PHE A 145 -9.83 -11.48 8.24
CA PHE A 145 -10.61 -10.71 7.28
C PHE A 145 -10.99 -9.38 7.94
N SER A 146 -11.01 -8.30 7.17
CA SER A 146 -11.74 -7.09 7.59
C SER A 146 -13.24 -7.30 7.40
N GLU A 147 -14.05 -6.45 8.03
CA GLU A 147 -15.51 -6.50 7.88
C GLU A 147 -15.95 -6.43 6.42
N ASP A 148 -15.35 -5.52 5.64
CA ASP A 148 -15.63 -5.38 4.19
C ASP A 148 -15.36 -6.68 3.41
N GLN A 149 -14.43 -7.52 3.85
CA GLN A 149 -14.04 -8.74 3.14
C GLN A 149 -14.96 -9.93 3.45
N LEU A 150 -15.92 -9.73 4.35
CA LEU A 150 -16.93 -10.74 4.65
C LEU A 150 -18.03 -10.81 3.59
N ASP A 151 -18.09 -9.85 2.67
CA ASP A 151 -18.94 -9.86 1.47
C ASP A 151 -18.05 -9.58 0.24
N SER A 152 -17.69 -10.66 -0.47
CA SER A 152 -16.76 -10.54 -1.58
C SER A 152 -17.36 -9.80 -2.78
N ASP A 153 -18.68 -9.87 -3.01
CA ASP A 153 -19.35 -9.17 -4.12
C ASP A 153 -19.36 -7.66 -3.89
N SER A 154 -19.75 -7.24 -2.67
CA SER A 154 -19.72 -5.84 -2.29
C SER A 154 -18.30 -5.30 -2.32
N PHE A 155 -17.33 -6.05 -1.75
CA PHE A 155 -15.92 -5.67 -1.76
C PHE A 155 -15.41 -5.42 -3.19
N VAL A 156 -15.57 -6.39 -4.08
CA VAL A 156 -15.06 -6.31 -5.47
C VAL A 156 -15.72 -5.19 -6.24
N SER A 157 -17.05 -5.06 -6.15
CA SER A 157 -17.80 -4.03 -6.87
C SER A 157 -17.37 -2.64 -6.44
N THR A 158 -17.30 -2.39 -5.13
CA THR A 158 -16.85 -1.10 -4.59
C THR A 158 -15.41 -0.77 -4.99
N ARG A 159 -14.49 -1.74 -5.00
CA ARG A 159 -13.10 -1.48 -5.43
C ARG A 159 -13.00 -1.17 -6.92
N LEU A 160 -13.78 -1.85 -7.77
CA LEU A 160 -13.82 -1.58 -9.21
C LEU A 160 -14.46 -0.21 -9.53
N GLU A 161 -15.55 0.15 -8.84
CA GLU A 161 -16.18 1.47 -8.96
C GLU A 161 -15.23 2.58 -8.54
N ASN A 162 -14.50 2.42 -7.43
CA ASN A 162 -13.49 3.37 -6.99
C ASN A 162 -12.34 3.50 -8.00
N ALA A 163 -11.84 2.37 -8.55
CA ALA A 163 -10.81 2.41 -9.59
C ALA A 163 -11.28 3.17 -10.83
N LYS A 164 -12.55 3.00 -11.22
CA LYS A 164 -13.19 3.75 -12.31
C LYS A 164 -13.31 5.24 -11.99
N TYR A 165 -13.86 5.59 -10.84
CA TYR A 165 -14.04 6.98 -10.39
C TYR A 165 -12.71 7.76 -10.40
N HIS A 166 -11.62 7.11 -9.98
CA HIS A 166 -10.27 7.68 -9.99
C HIS A 166 -9.52 7.55 -11.32
N LYS A 167 -10.22 7.19 -12.42
CA LYS A 167 -9.67 7.06 -13.78
C LYS A 167 -8.49 6.08 -13.88
N LYS A 168 -8.46 5.06 -13.01
CA LYS A 168 -7.51 3.93 -13.08
C LYS A 168 -8.06 2.78 -13.90
N LEU A 169 -9.37 2.75 -14.10
CA LEU A 169 -10.09 1.83 -14.96
C LEU A 169 -10.98 2.63 -15.90
N THR A 170 -11.01 2.30 -17.20
CA THR A 170 -11.96 2.92 -18.14
C THR A 170 -13.36 2.38 -17.88
N GLN A 171 -14.39 3.12 -18.28
CA GLN A 171 -15.78 2.66 -18.18
C GLN A 171 -15.97 1.34 -18.97
N GLU A 172 -15.44 1.27 -20.19
CA GLU A 172 -15.50 0.05 -21.02
C GLU A 172 -14.84 -1.16 -20.33
N LYS A 173 -13.64 -1.00 -19.76
CA LYS A 173 -12.95 -2.09 -19.07
C LYS A 173 -13.66 -2.49 -17.77
N TYR A 174 -14.25 -1.52 -17.06
CA TYR A 174 -15.08 -1.78 -15.89
C TYR A 174 -16.30 -2.64 -16.25
N ASP A 175 -17.05 -2.26 -17.30
CA ASP A 175 -18.24 -2.99 -17.74
C ASP A 175 -17.87 -4.41 -18.20
N GLU A 176 -16.75 -4.53 -18.92
CA GLU A 176 -16.22 -5.82 -19.35
C GLU A 176 -15.89 -6.74 -18.16
N ILE A 177 -15.20 -6.21 -17.14
CA ILE A 177 -14.81 -6.99 -15.95
C ILE A 177 -16.04 -7.42 -15.17
N ILE A 178 -16.94 -6.49 -14.84
CA ILE A 178 -18.15 -6.77 -14.04
C ILE A 178 -19.05 -7.79 -14.73
N ALA A 179 -19.25 -7.67 -16.05
CA ALA A 179 -20.09 -8.61 -16.80
C ALA A 179 -19.50 -10.03 -16.89
N ASN A 180 -18.17 -10.16 -16.73
CA ASN A 180 -17.45 -11.42 -16.89
C ASN A 180 -16.69 -11.84 -15.63
N LEU A 181 -17.16 -11.45 -14.43
CA LEU A 181 -16.57 -11.92 -13.18
C LEU A 181 -16.64 -13.46 -13.08
N GLY A 182 -15.52 -14.03 -12.66
CA GLY A 182 -15.31 -15.46 -12.45
C GLY A 182 -15.28 -15.81 -10.96
N ASP A 183 -14.40 -16.73 -10.60
CA ASP A 183 -14.28 -17.18 -9.22
C ASP A 183 -13.65 -16.10 -8.34
N LYS A 184 -14.13 -15.98 -7.09
CA LYS A 184 -13.49 -15.15 -6.06
C LYS A 184 -12.83 -16.07 -5.05
N LYS A 185 -11.51 -15.95 -4.91
CA LYS A 185 -10.69 -16.85 -4.11
C LYS A 185 -9.87 -16.09 -3.08
N VAL A 186 -9.57 -16.76 -1.99
CA VAL A 186 -8.60 -16.30 -0.98
C VAL A 186 -7.35 -17.17 -1.11
N ALA A 187 -6.22 -16.54 -1.33
CA ALA A 187 -4.91 -17.18 -1.37
C ALA A 187 -4.23 -17.04 0.00
N TYR A 188 -4.25 -18.12 0.78
CA TYR A 188 -3.51 -18.18 2.04
C TYR A 188 -2.05 -18.54 1.76
N VAL A 189 -1.16 -17.62 2.09
CA VAL A 189 0.28 -17.77 1.89
C VAL A 189 1.00 -17.89 3.23
N ASN A 190 1.60 -19.06 3.46
CA ASN A 190 2.52 -19.23 4.56
C ASN A 190 3.89 -18.71 4.14
N VAL A 191 4.44 -17.78 4.90
CA VAL A 191 5.74 -17.16 4.63
C VAL A 191 6.74 -17.67 5.67
N LYS A 192 7.91 -18.12 5.21
CA LYS A 192 9.02 -18.52 6.07
C LYS A 192 10.23 -17.61 5.84
N ARG A 193 11.17 -17.69 6.78
CA ARG A 193 12.45 -16.98 6.71
C ARG A 193 13.57 -18.00 6.53
N ALA A 194 14.35 -17.84 5.46
CA ALA A 194 15.53 -18.66 5.21
C ALA A 194 16.67 -18.30 6.18
N GLY A 195 17.69 -19.16 6.29
CA GLY A 195 18.85 -18.94 7.16
C GLY A 195 19.60 -17.64 6.89
N ASN A 196 19.53 -17.12 5.67
CA ASN A 196 20.06 -15.80 5.27
C ASN A 196 19.13 -14.62 5.57
N LYS A 197 18.10 -14.82 6.41
CA LYS A 197 17.06 -13.84 6.79
C LYS A 197 16.12 -13.39 5.65
N LYS A 198 16.22 -13.96 4.45
CA LYS A 198 15.29 -13.66 3.34
C LYS A 198 13.93 -14.32 3.56
N LEU A 199 12.85 -13.58 3.35
CA LEU A 199 11.48 -14.10 3.36
C LEU A 199 11.17 -14.83 2.03
N TYR A 200 10.41 -15.91 2.10
CA TYR A 200 9.89 -16.64 0.94
C TYR A 200 8.52 -17.25 1.25
N ALA A 201 7.68 -17.40 0.22
CA ALA A 201 6.44 -18.14 0.32
C ALA A 201 6.74 -19.65 0.36
N ASP A 202 6.35 -20.30 1.44
CA ASP A 202 6.54 -21.74 1.68
C ASP A 202 5.41 -22.57 1.10
N SER A 203 4.17 -22.08 1.21
CA SER A 203 2.99 -22.72 0.62
C SER A 203 1.92 -21.70 0.25
N ILE A 204 1.14 -22.01 -0.77
CA ILE A 204 -0.03 -21.23 -1.19
C ILE A 204 -1.23 -22.18 -1.23
N ASN A 205 -2.33 -21.80 -0.59
CA ASN A 205 -3.58 -22.55 -0.60
C ASN A 205 -4.73 -21.64 -1.03
N PHE A 206 -5.37 -21.98 -2.15
CA PHE A 206 -6.52 -21.24 -2.65
C PHE A 206 -7.81 -21.83 -2.06
N LYS A 207 -8.66 -20.96 -1.54
CA LYS A 207 -10.00 -21.29 -1.06
C LYS A 207 -11.04 -20.41 -1.71
N ASP A 208 -12.26 -20.91 -1.81
CA ASP A 208 -13.41 -20.09 -2.20
C ASP A 208 -13.63 -18.98 -1.16
N TRP A 209 -13.77 -17.73 -1.61
CA TRP A 209 -13.80 -16.58 -0.71
C TRP A 209 -15.06 -16.59 0.17
N ASP A 210 -16.23 -16.75 -0.44
CA ASP A 210 -17.51 -16.67 0.27
C ASP A 210 -17.64 -17.80 1.31
N THR A 211 -17.14 -18.99 0.99
CA THR A 211 -17.03 -20.10 1.94
C THR A 211 -16.20 -19.73 3.17
N GLU A 212 -15.05 -19.06 2.99
CA GLU A 212 -14.18 -18.66 4.10
C GLU A 212 -14.78 -17.51 4.92
N ALA A 213 -15.39 -16.52 4.27
CA ALA A 213 -16.08 -15.43 4.94
C ALA A 213 -17.26 -15.93 5.81
N ASN A 214 -18.02 -16.90 5.32
CA ASN A 214 -19.16 -17.47 6.06
C ASN A 214 -18.75 -18.25 7.30
N LYS A 215 -17.58 -18.91 7.31
CA LYS A 215 -17.04 -19.56 8.52
C LYS A 215 -16.80 -18.56 9.64
N ILE A 216 -16.36 -17.35 9.29
CA ILE A 216 -16.12 -16.26 10.25
C ILE A 216 -17.45 -15.74 10.79
N LYS A 217 -18.42 -15.46 9.91
CA LYS A 217 -19.77 -15.01 10.30
C LYS A 217 -20.48 -16.00 11.24
N GLY A 218 -20.41 -17.29 10.94
CA GLY A 218 -21.07 -18.35 11.71
C GLY A 218 -20.41 -18.68 13.06
N GLY A 219 -19.18 -18.21 13.30
CA GLY A 219 -18.45 -18.38 14.56
C GLY A 219 -18.79 -17.36 15.65
N HIS A 220 -19.68 -16.40 15.36
CA HIS A 220 -20.12 -15.35 16.28
C HIS A 220 -21.44 -15.65 17.00
N HIS A 221 -21.85 -16.93 17.08
CA HIS A 221 -23.02 -17.39 17.83
C HIS A 221 -22.65 -17.97 19.20
#